data_AF-A0AAW9BCC6-F1
#
_entry.id   AF-A0AAW9BCC6-F1
#
_cell.length_a   1.000
_cell.length_b   1.000
_cell.length_c   1.000
_cell.angle_alpha   90.00
_cell.angle_beta   90.00
_cell.angle_gamma   90.00
#
_symmetry.space_group_name_H-M   'P 1'
#
loop_
_entity.id
_entity.type
_entity.pdbx_description
1 polymer ?
#
loop_
_entity_poly.entity_id
_entity_poly.type
_entity_poly.pdbx_seq_one_letter_code
_entity_poly.pdbx_strand_id
1 'polypeptide(L)'
;LAYQKGFQALVSASQKYGLDKESGILARYENLLLEAKKSADHQQILSLIQFDNAVKVGEFDSSKLSDLYVPELLESAKQLAAQKQVIGVAYNKGLLGETRALSHAVEEQFEAFSSSIDSAATQRDEKMASIKQAITAFILVVIFALIWQISRSINVRVGSLLATIKNISE
;
A
#
# COMPACT_ATOMS: atom_id res chain seq x y z
N LEU A 1 -9.90 5.64 2.33
CA LEU A 1 -10.65 6.83 1.85
C LEU A 1 -9.86 7.68 0.87
N ALA A 2 -8.64 8.13 1.19
CA ALA A 2 -7.84 8.97 0.30
C ALA A 2 -7.49 8.28 -1.04
N TYR A 3 -6.96 7.05 -1.01
CA TYR A 3 -6.67 6.27 -2.23
C TYR A 3 -7.90 6.10 -3.12
N GLN A 4 -9.04 5.69 -2.55
CA GLN A 4 -10.30 5.54 -3.29
C GLN A 4 -10.71 6.85 -3.99
N LYS A 5 -10.64 7.99 -3.28
CA LYS A 5 -10.98 9.30 -3.84
C LYS A 5 -10.02 9.69 -4.98
N GLY A 6 -8.72 9.48 -4.80
CA GLY A 6 -7.71 9.74 -5.84
C GLY A 6 -7.93 8.87 -7.07
N PHE A 7 -8.17 7.58 -6.88
CA PHE A 7 -8.47 6.64 -7.96
C PHE A 7 -9.76 7.01 -8.69
N GLN A 8 -10.83 7.38 -7.97
CA GLN A 8 -12.07 7.86 -8.59
C GLN A 8 -11.84 9.11 -9.43
N ALA A 9 -11.07 10.08 -8.93
CA ALA A 9 -10.71 11.27 -9.70
C ALA A 9 -9.94 10.93 -10.98
N LEU A 10 -8.98 10.00 -10.90
CA LEU A 10 -8.25 9.49 -12.07
C LEU A 10 -9.18 8.80 -13.08
N VAL A 11 -10.09 7.95 -12.62
CA VAL A 11 -11.07 7.27 -13.48
C VAL A 11 -11.98 8.28 -14.17
N SER A 12 -12.56 9.23 -13.42
CA SER A 12 -13.41 10.26 -14.00
C SER A 12 -12.66 11.14 -15.01
N ALA A 13 -11.41 11.51 -14.71
CA ALA A 13 -10.57 12.26 -15.64
C ALA A 13 -10.26 11.46 -16.92
N SER A 14 -10.01 10.16 -16.79
CA SER A 14 -9.74 9.26 -17.92
C SER A 14 -10.99 9.03 -18.78
N GLN A 15 -12.15 8.88 -18.16
CA GLN A 15 -13.45 8.81 -18.86
C GLN A 15 -13.74 10.08 -19.64
N LYS A 16 -13.47 11.25 -19.05
CA LYS A 16 -13.62 12.54 -19.74
C LYS A 16 -12.67 12.66 -20.94
N TYR A 17 -11.42 12.22 -20.79
CA TYR A 17 -10.46 12.17 -21.89
C TYR A 17 -10.95 11.27 -23.04
N GLY A 18 -11.46 10.09 -22.71
CA GLY A 18 -11.89 9.05 -23.65
C GLY A 18 -11.14 7.75 -23.36
N LEU A 19 -11.86 6.66 -23.12
CA LEU A 19 -11.26 5.35 -22.82
C LEU A 19 -10.85 4.59 -24.09
N ASP A 20 -11.46 4.97 -25.20
CA ASP A 20 -11.24 4.44 -26.54
C ASP A 20 -11.34 5.59 -27.56
N LYS A 21 -11.14 5.28 -28.84
CA LYS A 21 -11.19 6.25 -29.92
C LYS A 21 -12.61 6.77 -30.22
N GLU A 22 -13.64 6.21 -29.59
CA GLU A 22 -15.05 6.51 -29.85
C GLU A 22 -15.75 7.19 -28.66
N SER A 23 -15.05 7.38 -27.55
CA SER A 23 -15.54 8.04 -26.34
C SER A 23 -14.82 9.33 -25.97
N GLY A 24 -15.52 10.17 -25.19
CA GLY A 24 -14.96 11.37 -24.57
C GLY A 24 -14.50 12.45 -25.54
N ILE A 25 -13.54 13.26 -25.09
CA ILE A 25 -12.93 14.32 -25.92
C ILE A 25 -12.13 13.71 -27.08
N LEU A 26 -11.51 12.55 -26.85
CA LEU A 26 -10.68 11.85 -27.84
C LEU A 26 -11.48 11.53 -29.12
N ALA A 27 -12.72 11.05 -28.99
CA ALA A 27 -13.57 10.74 -30.15
C ALA A 27 -13.85 11.96 -31.02
N ARG A 28 -14.23 13.07 -30.38
CA ARG A 28 -14.47 14.34 -31.09
C ARG A 28 -13.21 14.80 -31.79
N TYR A 29 -12.07 14.74 -31.10
CA TYR A 29 -10.76 15.10 -31.66
C TYR A 29 -10.38 14.24 -32.86
N GLU A 30 -10.45 12.91 -32.76
CA GLU A 30 -10.08 11.99 -33.84
C GLU A 30 -10.97 12.15 -35.07
N ASN A 31 -12.28 12.39 -34.88
CA ASN A 31 -13.20 12.69 -35.99
C ASN A 31 -12.84 13.99 -36.72
N LEU A 32 -12.59 15.07 -35.98
CA LEU A 32 -12.16 16.36 -36.54
C LEU A 32 -10.80 16.26 -37.23
N LEU A 33 -9.88 15.48 -36.66
CA LEU A 33 -8.56 15.24 -37.23
C LEU A 33 -8.67 14.47 -38.55
N LEU A 34 -9.54 13.47 -38.62
CA LEU A 34 -9.80 12.70 -39.83
C LEU A 34 -10.42 13.59 -40.92
N GLU A 35 -11.36 14.47 -40.56
CA GLU A 35 -11.95 15.43 -41.49
C GLU A 35 -10.92 16.42 -42.04
N ALA A 36 -10.09 17.00 -41.17
CA ALA A 36 -8.99 17.88 -41.57
C ALA A 36 -8.00 17.18 -42.51
N LYS A 37 -7.71 15.89 -42.28
CA LYS A 37 -6.81 15.10 -43.14
C LYS A 37 -7.39 14.84 -44.54
N LYS A 38 -8.72 14.80 -44.70
CA LYS A 38 -9.37 14.55 -46.01
C LYS A 38 -9.25 15.74 -46.96
N SER A 39 -9.22 16.96 -46.42
CA SER A 39 -9.12 18.20 -47.19
C SER A 39 -7.70 18.77 -47.26
N ALA A 40 -6.74 18.16 -46.56
CA ALA A 40 -5.35 18.60 -46.49
C ALA A 40 -4.50 18.10 -47.66
N ASP A 41 -3.56 18.93 -48.11
CA ASP A 41 -2.46 18.52 -49.00
C ASP A 41 -1.37 17.72 -48.27
N HIS A 42 -0.37 17.23 -49.00
CA HIS A 42 0.71 16.40 -48.44
C HIS A 42 1.47 17.10 -47.30
N GLN A 43 1.78 18.39 -47.46
CA GLN A 43 2.54 19.15 -46.46
C GLN A 43 1.67 19.40 -45.22
N GLN A 44 0.40 19.72 -45.41
CA GLN A 44 -0.58 19.90 -44.35
C GLN A 44 -0.85 18.60 -43.58
N ILE A 45 -0.86 17.44 -44.25
CA ILE A 45 -0.95 16.13 -43.60
C ILE A 45 0.22 15.89 -42.64
N LEU A 46 1.45 16.23 -43.04
CA LEU A 46 2.62 16.11 -42.17
C LEU A 46 2.49 17.02 -40.93
N SER A 47 2.03 18.26 -41.11
CA SER A 47 1.75 19.18 -40.01
C SER A 47 0.68 18.64 -39.07
N LEU A 48 -0.40 18.05 -39.60
CA LEU A 48 -1.46 17.41 -38.81
C LEU A 48 -0.96 16.21 -38.00
N ILE A 49 -0.05 15.41 -38.55
CA ILE A 49 0.57 14.28 -37.82
C ILE A 49 1.47 14.77 -36.69
N GLN A 50 2.31 15.78 -36.96
CA GLN A 50 3.18 16.36 -35.92
C GLN A 50 2.39 17.03 -34.81
N PHE A 51 1.30 17.72 -35.17
CA PHE A 51 0.36 18.30 -34.23
C PHE A 51 -0.34 17.21 -33.39
N ASP A 52 -0.85 16.15 -34.00
CA ASP A 52 -1.48 15.01 -33.31
C ASP A 52 -0.55 14.35 -32.29
N ASN A 53 0.71 14.09 -32.68
CA ASN A 53 1.70 13.53 -31.78
C ASN A 53 1.94 14.43 -30.55
N ALA A 54 2.02 15.76 -30.75
CA ALA A 54 2.17 16.72 -29.66
C ALA A 54 0.95 16.71 -28.73
N VAL A 55 -0.27 16.74 -29.29
CA VAL A 55 -1.52 16.73 -28.51
C VAL A 55 -1.65 15.46 -27.67
N LYS A 56 -1.29 14.29 -28.24
CA LYS A 56 -1.33 13.00 -27.54
C LYS A 56 -0.37 12.90 -26.36
N VAL A 57 0.72 13.66 -26.37
CA VAL A 57 1.63 13.80 -25.22
C VAL A 57 1.28 14.96 -24.29
N GLY A 58 0.17 15.66 -24.56
CA GLY A 58 -0.32 16.76 -23.72
C GLY A 58 0.23 18.13 -24.07
N GLU A 59 0.83 18.29 -25.25
CA GLU A 59 1.33 19.57 -25.74
C GLU A 59 0.36 20.16 -26.76
N PHE A 60 0.12 21.48 -26.68
CA PHE A 60 -0.74 22.18 -27.63
C PHE A 60 0.01 23.36 -28.22
N ASP A 61 0.14 23.36 -29.54
CA ASP A 61 0.77 24.42 -30.31
C ASP A 61 -0.03 24.65 -31.60
N SER A 62 -0.87 25.69 -31.59
CA SER A 62 -1.69 26.05 -32.75
C SER A 62 -0.87 26.57 -33.94
N SER A 63 0.39 27.02 -33.72
CA SER A 63 1.22 27.56 -34.79
C SER A 63 1.56 26.50 -35.85
N LYS A 64 1.58 25.22 -35.46
CA LYS A 64 1.81 24.07 -36.35
C LYS A 64 0.75 23.90 -37.45
N LEU A 65 -0.43 24.50 -37.27
CA LEU A 65 -1.54 24.43 -38.22
C LEU A 65 -1.94 25.80 -38.77
N SER A 66 -1.02 26.78 -38.75
CA SER A 66 -1.32 28.17 -39.15
C SER A 66 -1.83 28.30 -40.59
N ASP A 67 -1.43 27.38 -41.47
CA ASP A 67 -1.84 27.34 -42.89
C ASP A 67 -3.18 26.60 -43.11
N LEU A 68 -3.84 26.15 -42.03
CA LEU A 68 -5.08 25.37 -42.07
C LEU A 68 -6.17 26.00 -41.20
N TYR A 69 -7.31 26.35 -41.81
CA TYR A 69 -8.45 26.87 -41.03
C TYR A 69 -9.26 25.71 -40.42
N VAL A 70 -8.88 25.30 -39.21
CA VAL A 70 -9.51 24.18 -38.47
C VAL A 70 -9.81 24.54 -37.01
N PRO A 71 -10.66 25.57 -36.76
CA PRO A 71 -10.89 26.10 -35.41
C PRO A 71 -11.46 25.07 -34.43
N GLU A 72 -12.37 24.20 -34.88
CA GLU A 72 -12.94 23.16 -34.02
C GLU A 72 -11.92 22.09 -33.62
N LEU A 73 -11.02 21.73 -34.54
CA LEU A 73 -9.92 20.81 -34.26
C LEU A 73 -8.97 21.41 -33.21
N LEU A 74 -8.61 22.69 -33.34
CA LEU A 74 -7.74 23.38 -32.39
C LEU A 74 -8.38 23.46 -31.00
N GLU A 75 -9.67 23.78 -30.91
CA GLU A 75 -10.42 23.80 -29.65
C GLU A 75 -10.43 22.42 -28.99
N SER A 76 -10.77 21.37 -29.74
CA SER A 76 -10.81 19.99 -29.25
C SER A 76 -9.42 19.49 -28.83
N ALA A 77 -8.38 19.82 -29.61
CA ALA A 77 -6.99 19.50 -29.32
C ALA A 77 -6.50 20.15 -28.02
N LYS A 78 -6.84 21.43 -27.80
CA LYS A 78 -6.49 22.15 -26.57
C LYS A 78 -7.13 21.49 -25.36
N GLN A 79 -8.40 21.11 -25.46
CA GLN A 79 -9.12 20.40 -24.40
C GLN A 79 -8.51 19.02 -24.14
N LEU A 80 -8.17 18.28 -25.19
CA LEU A 80 -7.56 16.95 -25.09
C LEU A 80 -6.17 17.01 -24.44
N ALA A 81 -5.31 17.94 -24.88
CA ALA A 81 -3.98 18.15 -24.33
C ALA A 81 -4.03 18.58 -22.86
N ALA A 82 -4.90 19.54 -22.51
CA ALA A 82 -5.09 19.95 -21.12
C ALA A 82 -5.58 18.79 -20.23
N GLN A 83 -6.53 18.00 -20.73
CA GLN A 83 -7.02 16.82 -20.00
C GLN A 83 -5.91 15.76 -19.84
N LYS A 84 -5.05 15.58 -20.84
CA LYS A 84 -3.88 14.70 -20.76
C LYS A 84 -2.89 15.16 -19.69
N GLN A 85 -2.66 16.47 -19.55
CA GLN A 85 -1.83 17.04 -18.50
C GLN A 85 -2.40 16.78 -17.10
N VAL A 86 -3.73 16.91 -16.93
CA VAL A 86 -4.42 16.60 -15.66
C VAL A 86 -4.25 15.13 -15.28
N ILE A 87 -4.46 14.21 -16.24
CA ILE A 87 -4.27 12.77 -16.00
C ILE A 87 -2.80 12.49 -15.65
N GLY A 88 -1.87 13.07 -16.40
CA GLY A 88 -0.44 12.92 -16.21
C GLY A 88 0.27 12.57 -17.51
N VAL A 89 1.28 13.37 -17.86
CA VAL A 89 2.15 13.16 -19.03
C VAL A 89 3.39 12.32 -18.72
N ALA A 90 3.66 12.09 -17.43
CA ALA A 90 4.79 11.29 -16.95
C ALA A 90 4.36 10.43 -15.76
N TYR A 91 5.19 9.44 -15.43
CA TYR A 91 4.89 8.42 -14.42
C TYR A 91 4.43 8.98 -13.06
N ASN A 92 5.03 10.09 -12.61
CA ASN A 92 4.80 10.73 -11.32
C ASN A 92 4.11 12.10 -11.42
N LYS A 93 3.45 12.39 -12.54
CA LYS A 93 2.77 13.67 -12.76
C LYS A 93 1.26 13.47 -12.87
N GLY A 94 0.52 14.53 -12.56
CA GLY A 94 -0.93 14.54 -12.60
C GLY A 94 -1.56 13.52 -11.65
N LEU A 95 -2.81 13.17 -11.93
CA LEU A 95 -3.61 12.23 -11.14
C LEU A 95 -3.01 10.82 -11.11
N LEU A 96 -2.27 10.41 -12.15
CA LEU A 96 -1.55 9.12 -12.17
C LEU A 96 -0.47 9.07 -11.08
N GLY A 97 0.34 10.11 -10.96
CA GLY A 97 1.37 10.21 -9.92
C GLY A 97 0.77 10.27 -8.52
N GLU A 98 -0.25 11.10 -8.34
CA GLU A 98 -0.95 11.24 -7.06
C GLU A 98 -1.59 9.92 -6.60
N THR A 99 -2.29 9.23 -7.51
CA THR A 99 -2.93 7.93 -7.20
C THR A 99 -1.90 6.86 -6.83
N ARG A 100 -0.74 6.85 -7.49
CA ARG A 100 0.36 5.93 -7.15
C ARG A 100 0.94 6.21 -5.76
N ALA A 101 1.19 7.48 -5.44
CA ALA A 101 1.66 7.85 -4.10
C ALA A 101 0.64 7.43 -3.02
N LEU A 102 -0.65 7.59 -3.30
CA LEU A 102 -1.71 7.11 -2.41
C LEU A 102 -1.76 5.58 -2.30
N SER A 103 -1.47 4.84 -3.39
CA SER A 103 -1.37 3.37 -3.36
C SER A 103 -0.21 2.91 -2.47
N HIS A 104 0.97 3.51 -2.65
CA HIS A 104 2.14 3.21 -1.84
C HIS A 104 1.92 3.51 -0.35
N ALA A 105 1.23 4.60 -0.02
CA ALA A 105 0.88 4.89 1.36
C ALA A 105 -0.05 3.83 1.97
N VAL A 106 -0.95 3.23 1.17
CA VAL A 106 -1.79 2.11 1.62
C VAL A 106 -0.96 0.84 1.82
N GLU A 107 -0.04 0.54 0.90
CA GLU A 107 0.89 -0.59 1.02
C GLU A 107 1.74 -0.49 2.30
N GLU A 108 2.35 0.66 2.56
CA GLU A 108 3.16 0.89 3.77
C GLU A 108 2.33 0.73 5.06
N GLN A 109 1.08 1.21 5.05
CA GLN A 109 0.15 1.01 6.18
C GLN A 109 -0.17 -0.47 6.41
N PHE A 110 -0.37 -1.25 5.34
CA PHE A 110 -0.61 -2.69 5.45
C PHE A 110 0.64 -3.43 5.96
N GLU A 111 1.83 -3.08 5.49
CA GLU A 111 3.08 -3.65 5.97
C GLU A 111 3.30 -3.35 7.46
N ALA A 112 3.15 -2.09 7.87
CA ALA A 112 3.28 -1.68 9.26
C ALA A 112 2.25 -2.37 10.17
N PHE A 113 1.01 -2.51 9.70
CA PHE A 113 -0.04 -3.22 10.42
C PHE A 113 0.28 -4.71 10.58
N SER A 114 0.70 -5.38 9.50
CA SER A 114 1.09 -6.79 9.52
C SER A 114 2.25 -7.03 10.48
N SER A 115 3.29 -6.21 10.41
CA SER A 115 4.43 -6.25 11.33
C SER A 115 4.02 -6.04 12.79
N SER A 116 3.07 -5.15 13.05
CA SER A 116 2.55 -4.91 14.40
C SER A 116 1.81 -6.12 14.96
N ILE A 117 1.05 -6.86 14.14
CA ILE A 117 0.39 -8.10 14.55
C ILE A 117 1.42 -9.17 14.90
N ASP A 118 2.43 -9.37 14.05
CA ASP A 118 3.46 -10.38 14.27
C ASP A 118 4.27 -10.10 15.53
N SER A 119 4.62 -8.82 15.75
CA SER A 119 5.25 -8.37 17.00
C SER A 119 4.34 -8.62 18.21
N ALA A 120 3.03 -8.32 18.12
CA ALA A 120 2.11 -8.55 19.23
C ALA A 120 1.93 -10.05 19.54
N ALA A 121 1.91 -10.91 18.51
CA ALA A 121 1.86 -12.35 18.67
C ALA A 121 3.13 -12.88 19.36
N THR A 122 4.30 -12.44 18.88
CA THR A 122 5.60 -12.81 19.46
C THR A 122 5.71 -12.39 20.92
N GLN A 123 5.36 -11.14 21.24
CA GLN A 123 5.36 -10.65 22.63
C GLN A 123 4.41 -11.44 23.52
N ARG A 124 3.23 -11.83 23.02
CA ARG A 124 2.29 -12.66 23.76
C ARG A 124 2.89 -14.03 24.06
N ASP A 125 3.55 -14.65 23.09
CA ASP A 125 4.17 -15.96 23.25
C ASP A 125 5.35 -15.90 24.25
N GLU A 126 6.18 -14.87 24.18
CA GLU A 126 7.26 -14.64 25.15
C GLU A 126 6.75 -14.44 26.58
N LYS A 127 5.67 -13.65 26.74
CA LYS A 127 5.01 -13.48 28.06
C LYS A 127 4.44 -14.80 28.56
N MET A 128 3.81 -15.58 27.69
CA MET A 128 3.28 -16.90 28.05
C MET A 128 4.40 -17.86 28.47
N ALA A 129 5.52 -17.87 27.73
CA ALA A 129 6.69 -18.66 28.07
C ALA A 129 7.27 -18.26 29.43
N SER A 130 7.40 -16.96 29.69
CA SER A 130 7.88 -16.43 30.96
C SER A 130 6.98 -16.83 32.13
N ILE A 131 5.66 -16.74 31.96
CA ILE A 131 4.68 -17.18 32.97
C ILE A 131 4.80 -18.67 33.23
N LYS A 132 4.88 -19.49 32.18
CA LYS A 132 5.08 -20.95 32.30
C LYS A 132 6.34 -21.27 33.09
N GLN A 133 7.47 -20.66 32.73
CA GLN A 133 8.74 -20.85 33.42
C GLN A 133 8.66 -20.43 34.90
N ALA A 134 8.03 -19.29 35.20
CA ALA A 134 7.84 -18.83 36.57
C ALA A 134 7.01 -19.83 37.41
N ILE A 135 5.91 -20.34 36.85
CA ILE A 135 5.07 -21.36 37.50
C ILE A 135 5.87 -22.66 37.71
N THR A 136 6.61 -23.12 36.70
CA THR A 136 7.44 -24.32 36.82
C THR A 136 8.51 -24.17 37.91
N ALA A 137 9.21 -23.03 37.96
CA ALA A 137 10.20 -22.76 38.98
C ALA A 137 9.57 -22.73 40.39
N PHE A 138 8.40 -22.09 40.52
CA PHE A 138 7.66 -22.06 41.77
C PHE A 138 7.29 -23.47 42.27
N ILE A 139 6.76 -24.32 41.39
CA ILE A 139 6.40 -25.71 41.72
C ILE A 139 7.64 -26.49 42.19
N LEU A 140 8.78 -26.35 41.50
CA LEU A 140 10.03 -27.02 41.91
C LEU A 140 10.49 -26.59 43.30
N VAL A 141 10.44 -25.28 43.60
CA VAL A 141 10.80 -24.74 44.92
C VAL A 141 9.91 -25.33 46.01
N VAL A 142 8.59 -25.42 45.77
CA VAL A 142 7.65 -26.04 46.71
C VAL A 142 7.98 -27.52 46.95
N ILE A 143 8.26 -28.28 45.90
CA ILE A 143 8.65 -29.69 46.01
C ILE A 143 9.93 -29.83 46.86
N PHE A 144 10.97 -29.06 46.58
CA PHE A 144 12.21 -29.09 47.35
C PHE A 144 11.99 -28.73 48.83
N ALA A 145 11.17 -27.71 49.11
CA ALA A 145 10.84 -27.31 50.46
C ALA A 145 10.12 -28.44 51.24
N LEU A 146 9.16 -29.12 50.60
CA LEU A 146 8.44 -30.25 51.19
C LEU A 146 9.38 -31.44 51.45
N ILE A 147 10.24 -31.81 50.50
CA ILE A 147 11.24 -32.87 50.67
C ILE A 147 12.14 -32.56 51.86
N TRP A 148 12.64 -31.32 51.96
CA TRP A 148 13.48 -30.88 53.06
C TRP A 148 12.75 -30.92 54.41
N GLN A 149 11.49 -30.46 54.45
CA GLN A 149 10.66 -30.50 55.66
C GLN A 149 10.43 -31.93 56.15
N ILE A 150 10.09 -32.85 55.25
CA ILE A 150 9.87 -34.27 55.57
C ILE A 150 11.18 -34.90 56.07
N SER A 151 12.29 -34.69 55.35
CA SER A 151 13.61 -35.23 55.74
C SER A 151 14.02 -34.76 57.14
N ARG A 152 13.86 -33.47 57.44
CA ARG A 152 14.15 -32.91 58.77
C ARG A 152 13.22 -33.50 59.84
N SER A 153 11.93 -33.60 59.56
CA SER A 153 10.94 -34.17 60.50
C SER A 153 11.26 -35.62 60.85
N ILE A 154 11.57 -36.46 59.86
CA ILE A 154 11.95 -37.86 60.08
C ILE A 154 13.24 -37.95 60.90
N ASN A 155 14.28 -37.20 60.52
CA ASN A 155 15.56 -37.23 61.25
C ASN A 155 15.40 -36.82 62.72
N VAL A 156 14.57 -35.81 63.01
CA VAL A 156 14.27 -35.39 64.39
C VAL A 156 13.55 -36.50 65.16
N ARG A 157 12.55 -37.16 64.56
CA ARG A 157 11.83 -38.27 65.21
C ARG A 157 12.71 -39.48 65.47
N VAL A 158 13.57 -39.85 64.51
CA VAL A 158 14.53 -40.95 64.67
C VAL A 158 15.55 -40.64 65.77
N GLY A 159 16.09 -39.42 65.79
CA GLY A 159 16.99 -38.99 66.86
C GLY A 159 16.33 -39.02 68.24
N SER A 160 15.07 -38.59 68.34
CA SER A 160 14.29 -38.67 69.58
C SER A 160 14.07 -40.12 70.04
N LEU A 161 13.77 -41.03 69.11
CA LEU A 161 13.59 -42.46 69.45
C LEU A 161 14.88 -43.09 69.97
N LEU A 162 16.02 -42.80 69.33
CA LEU A 162 17.33 -43.26 69.78
C LEU A 162 17.69 -42.73 71.17
N ALA A 163 17.38 -41.46 71.45
CA ALA A 163 17.59 -40.86 72.76
C ALA A 163 16.73 -41.51 73.86
N THR A 164 15.46 -41.80 73.56
CA THR A 164 14.57 -42.50 74.49
C THR A 164 15.03 -43.93 74.76
N ILE A 165 15.47 -44.67 73.72
CA ILE A 165 16.02 -46.01 73.88
C ILE A 165 17.29 -45.99 74.76
N LYS A 166 18.18 -45.02 74.53
CA LYS A 166 19.38 -44.85 75.35
C LYS A 166 19.04 -44.62 76.82
N ASN A 167 18.10 -43.73 77.11
CA ASN A 167 17.68 -43.41 78.48
C ASN A 167 16.95 -44.55 79.21
N ILE A 168 16.44 -45.56 78.49
CA ILE A 168 15.80 -46.74 79.09
C ILE A 168 16.81 -47.89 79.27
N SER A 169 17.89 -47.89 78.49
CA SER A 169 18.91 -48.95 78.49
C SER A 169 20.11 -48.66 79.41
N GLU A 170 20.23 -47.43 79.91
CA GLU A 170 21.06 -47.05 81.07
C GLU A 170 20.21 -47.11 82.36
#